data_AF-A0A974NPR8-F1
#
_entry.id   AF-A0A974NPR8-F1
#
_cell.length_a   1.000
_cell.length_b   1.000
_cell.length_c   1.000
_cell.angle_alpha   90.00
_cell.angle_beta   90.00
_cell.angle_gamma   90.00
#
_symmetry.space_group_name_H-M   'P 1'
#
loop_
_entity.id
_entity.type
_entity.pdbx_description
1 polymer ?
#
loop_
_entity_poly.entity_id
_entity_poly.type
_entity_poly.pdbx_seq_one_letter_code
_entity_poly.pdbx_strand_id
1 'polypeptide(L)'
;MKIELGNRPAFIEEELKKIQAQVLPLLKKNSTFSTLSFMLIIFSLMNLIYLMFMQPSGTTSKVSIGFFALTGALGMALSKESKLLNKEILKKSRVYIEKRIQAGSYLSDQRKAAYQKQIAEQPVLVMKHFIEFLAEEERTKKRMNP
;
A
#
# COMPACT_ATOMS: atom_id res chain seq x y z
N MET A 1 9.55 7.98 1.33
CA MET A 1 8.23 8.60 1.06
C MET A 1 7.75 9.28 2.34
N LYS A 2 8.05 10.58 2.51
CA LYS A 2 7.29 11.43 3.43
C LYS A 2 5.95 11.69 2.75
N ILE A 3 4.86 11.34 3.39
CA ILE A 3 3.54 11.74 2.91
C ILE A 3 3.46 13.24 3.21
N GLU A 4 3.46 14.09 2.18
CA GLU A 4 3.19 15.51 2.38
C GLU A 4 1.76 15.66 2.88
N LEU A 5 1.64 16.07 4.14
CA LEU A 5 0.40 16.24 4.88
C LEU A 5 -0.21 17.58 4.48
N GLY A 6 -0.76 17.68 3.27
CA GLY A 6 -1.55 18.85 2.88
C GLY A 6 -2.74 19.03 3.82
N ASN A 7 -2.84 20.20 4.47
CA ASN A 7 -4.00 20.79 5.18
C ASN A 7 -5.05 19.82 5.76
N ARG A 8 -4.65 18.73 6.43
CA ARG A 8 -5.57 17.82 7.12
C ARG A 8 -5.70 18.23 8.59
N PRO A 9 -6.91 18.17 9.15
CA PRO A 9 -7.10 18.37 10.60
C PRO A 9 -6.22 17.43 11.43
N ALA A 10 -5.69 17.94 12.55
CA ALA A 10 -4.75 17.21 13.41
C ALA A 10 -5.26 15.83 13.87
N PHE A 11 -6.56 15.71 14.18
CA PHE A 11 -7.15 14.44 14.61
C PHE A 11 -7.08 13.33 13.54
N ILE A 12 -7.15 13.70 12.25
CA ILE A 12 -6.99 12.75 11.14
C ILE A 12 -5.53 12.34 11.04
N GLU A 13 -4.61 13.29 11.14
CA GLU A 13 -3.18 13.01 11.07
C GLU A 13 -2.72 12.06 12.19
N GLU A 14 -3.20 12.25 13.41
CA GLU A 14 -2.90 11.38 14.54
C GLU A 14 -3.34 9.93 14.29
N GLU A 15 -4.56 9.73 13.78
CA GLU A 15 -5.06 8.38 13.47
C GLU A 15 -4.29 7.73 12.31
N LEU A 16 -3.93 8.51 11.28
CA LEU A 16 -3.08 8.02 10.20
C LEU A 16 -1.68 7.63 10.68
N LYS A 17 -1.09 8.38 11.62
CA LYS A 17 0.19 8.02 12.24
C LYS A 17 0.10 6.71 13.03
N LYS A 18 -1.00 6.45 13.74
CA LYS A 18 -1.21 5.17 14.46
C LYS A 18 -1.29 3.99 13.50
N ILE A 19 -2.02 4.12 12.40
CA ILE A 19 -2.06 3.10 11.34
C ILE A 19 -0.65 2.90 10.78
N GLN A 20 0.01 3.99 10.40
CA GLN A 20 1.35 3.94 9.82
C GLN A 20 2.34 3.25 10.75
N ALA A 21 2.32 3.53 12.06
CA ALA A 21 3.20 2.90 13.03
C ALA A 21 3.04 1.36 13.07
N GLN A 22 1.81 0.85 12.94
CA GLN A 22 1.52 -0.58 12.94
C GLN A 22 1.98 -1.29 11.67
N VAL A 23 1.91 -0.60 10.52
CA VAL A 23 2.31 -1.18 9.22
C VAL A 23 3.73 -0.77 8.78
N LEU A 24 4.39 0.12 9.51
CA LEU A 24 5.73 0.64 9.21
C LEU A 24 6.77 -0.45 8.90
N PRO A 25 6.91 -1.53 9.70
CA PRO A 25 7.90 -2.57 9.40
C PRO A 25 7.61 -3.25 8.05
N LEU A 26 6.34 -3.49 7.73
CA LEU A 26 5.93 -4.08 6.45
C LEU A 26 6.14 -3.10 5.30
N LEU A 27 5.83 -1.82 5.49
CA LEU A 27 6.04 -0.77 4.50
C LEU A 27 7.52 -0.64 4.14
N LYS A 28 8.41 -0.67 5.14
CA LYS A 28 9.87 -0.63 4.91
C LYS A 28 10.32 -1.83 4.07
N LYS A 29 9.93 -3.05 4.45
CA LYS A 29 10.25 -4.28 3.70
C LYS A 29 9.72 -4.22 2.26
N ASN A 30 8.47 -3.83 2.10
CA ASN A 30 7.81 -3.71 0.82
C ASN A 30 8.46 -2.68 -0.10
N SER A 31 8.81 -1.50 0.42
CA SER A 31 9.46 -0.44 -0.37
C SER A 31 10.79 -0.90 -0.94
N THR A 32 11.61 -1.57 -0.13
CA THR A 32 12.89 -2.12 -0.59
C THR A 32 12.69 -3.17 -1.67
N PHE A 33 11.78 -4.13 -1.46
CA PHE A 33 11.56 -5.22 -2.41
C PHE A 33 10.93 -4.73 -3.71
N SER A 34 9.98 -3.81 -3.64
CA SER A 34 9.33 -3.22 -4.82
C SER A 34 10.33 -2.43 -5.67
N THR A 35 11.16 -1.59 -5.02
CA THR A 35 12.15 -0.77 -5.73
C THR A 35 13.22 -1.65 -6.38
N LEU A 36 13.75 -2.61 -5.64
CA LEU A 36 14.77 -3.54 -6.15
C LEU A 36 14.21 -4.41 -7.27
N SER A 37 12.99 -4.94 -7.11
CA SER A 37 12.28 -5.69 -8.14
C SER A 37 12.17 -4.90 -9.44
N PHE A 38 11.68 -3.65 -9.36
CA PHE A 38 11.50 -2.78 -10.51
C PHE A 38 12.83 -2.53 -11.25
N MET A 39 13.90 -2.23 -10.50
CA MET A 39 15.23 -2.04 -11.08
C MET A 39 15.73 -3.29 -11.81
N LEU A 40 15.63 -4.46 -11.19
CA LEU A 40 16.10 -5.73 -11.78
C LEU A 40 15.28 -6.12 -13.01
N ILE A 41 13.96 -5.95 -12.97
CA ILE A 41 13.07 -6.26 -14.10
C ILE A 41 13.39 -5.35 -15.28
N ILE A 42 13.48 -4.03 -15.08
CA ILE A 42 13.77 -3.09 -16.16
C ILE A 42 15.16 -3.35 -16.72
N PHE A 43 16.17 -3.51 -15.87
CA PHE A 43 17.52 -3.79 -16.29
C PHE A 43 17.59 -5.07 -17.14
N SER A 44 16.99 -6.15 -16.65
CA SER A 44 16.89 -7.43 -17.40
C SER A 44 16.17 -7.27 -18.73
N LEU A 45 15.00 -6.63 -18.73
CA LEU A 45 14.15 -6.51 -19.91
C LEU A 45 14.82 -5.66 -21.00
N MET A 46 15.43 -4.52 -20.64
CA MET A 46 16.15 -3.69 -21.59
C MET A 46 17.33 -4.43 -22.23
N ASN A 47 18.12 -5.16 -21.44
CA ASN A 47 19.24 -5.93 -21.95
C ASN A 47 18.79 -7.10 -22.84
N LEU A 48 17.72 -7.80 -22.47
CA LEU A 48 17.16 -8.88 -23.30
C LEU A 48 16.61 -8.36 -24.62
N ILE A 49 15.86 -7.25 -24.61
CA ILE A 49 15.35 -6.63 -25.84
C ILE A 49 16.51 -6.21 -26.75
N TYR A 50 17.55 -5.58 -26.19
CA TYR A 50 18.73 -5.18 -26.95
C TYR A 50 19.42 -6.39 -27.59
N LEU A 51 19.70 -7.44 -26.82
CA LEU A 51 20.36 -8.65 -27.32
C LEU A 51 19.54 -9.43 -28.35
N MET A 52 18.21 -9.44 -28.23
CA MET A 52 17.35 -10.22 -29.12
C MET A 52 16.99 -9.48 -30.41
N PHE A 53 16.83 -8.15 -30.36
CA PHE A 53 16.27 -7.39 -31.49
C PHE A 53 17.24 -6.35 -32.09
N MET A 54 18.19 -5.83 -31.32
CA MET A 54 19.08 -4.75 -31.78
C MET A 54 20.48 -5.24 -32.20
N GLN A 55 20.82 -6.50 -31.93
CA GLN A 55 22.11 -7.09 -32.31
C GLN A 55 21.95 -8.44 -33.06
N PRO A 56 21.41 -8.45 -34.30
CA PRO A 56 21.07 -9.69 -35.01
C PRO A 56 22.28 -10.46 -35.57
N SER A 57 23.42 -9.80 -35.74
CA SER A 57 24.58 -10.30 -36.50
C SER A 57 25.85 -10.57 -35.66
N GLY A 58 25.80 -10.32 -34.35
CA GLY A 58 26.87 -10.68 -33.42
C GLY A 58 26.66 -12.10 -32.89
N THR A 59 27.74 -12.77 -32.46
CA THR A 59 27.65 -13.98 -31.63
C THR A 59 26.90 -13.65 -30.33
N THR A 60 25.57 -13.70 -30.36
CA THR A 60 24.73 -13.46 -29.19
C THR A 60 25.06 -14.51 -28.15
N SER A 61 25.70 -14.07 -27.06
CA SER A 61 26.12 -14.99 -26.01
C SER A 61 24.90 -15.56 -25.30
N LYS A 62 24.64 -16.86 -25.50
CA LYS A 62 23.59 -17.60 -24.77
C LYS A 62 23.76 -17.48 -23.26
N VAL A 63 24.99 -17.31 -22.78
CA VAL A 63 25.33 -17.07 -21.37
C VAL A 63 24.78 -15.73 -20.90
N SER A 64 24.93 -14.66 -21.68
CA SER A 64 24.39 -13.34 -21.34
C SER A 64 22.86 -13.33 -21.31
N ILE A 65 22.21 -14.00 -22.26
CA ILE A 65 20.74 -14.17 -22.24
C ILE A 65 20.31 -14.90 -20.97
N GLY A 66 20.97 -16.00 -20.61
CA GLY A 66 20.70 -16.74 -19.39
C GLY A 66 20.85 -15.89 -18.13
N PHE A 67 21.92 -15.09 -18.05
CA PHE A 67 22.17 -14.18 -16.93
C PHE A 67 21.06 -13.13 -16.77
N PHE A 68 20.70 -12.45 -17.86
CA PHE A 68 19.65 -11.43 -17.79
C PHE A 68 18.27 -12.05 -17.53
N ALA A 69 17.96 -13.22 -18.09
CA ALA A 69 16.72 -13.93 -17.80
C ALA A 69 16.62 -14.32 -16.31
N LEU A 70 17.70 -14.82 -15.71
CA LEU A 70 17.77 -15.12 -14.28
C LEU A 70 17.55 -13.87 -13.42
N THR A 71 18.19 -12.76 -13.80
CA THR A 71 18.03 -11.47 -13.11
C THR A 71 16.57 -10.98 -13.17
N GLY A 72 15.92 -11.11 -14.33
CA GLY A 72 14.51 -10.77 -14.51
C GLY A 72 13.60 -11.67 -13.66
N ALA A 73 13.89 -12.97 -13.61
CA ALA A 73 13.14 -13.92 -12.78
C ALA A 73 13.24 -13.60 -11.28
N LEU A 74 14.44 -13.23 -10.78
CA LEU A 74 14.65 -12.75 -9.42
C LEU A 74 13.86 -11.47 -9.15
N GLY A 75 13.89 -10.52 -10.09
CA GLY A 75 13.09 -9.31 -10.04
C GLY A 75 11.59 -9.62 -9.94
N MET A 76 11.07 -10.55 -10.74
CA MET A 76 9.66 -10.97 -10.69
C MET A 76 9.30 -11.67 -9.37
N ALA A 77 10.20 -12.49 -8.82
CA ALA A 77 9.99 -13.13 -7.52
C ALA A 77 9.86 -12.10 -6.39
N LEU A 78 10.75 -11.10 -6.37
CA LEU A 78 10.66 -9.96 -5.44
C LEU A 78 9.37 -9.14 -5.65
N SER A 79 8.92 -8.98 -6.89
CA SER A 79 7.65 -8.31 -7.20
C SER A 79 6.47 -9.04 -6.56
N LYS A 80 6.46 -10.38 -6.65
CA LYS A 80 5.41 -11.22 -6.08
C LYS A 80 5.38 -11.10 -4.55
N GLU A 81 6.53 -11.13 -3.90
CA GLU A 81 6.66 -10.93 -2.45
C GLU A 81 6.16 -9.53 -2.04
N SER A 82 6.53 -8.48 -2.77
CA SER A 82 6.01 -7.12 -2.55
C SER A 82 4.48 -7.06 -2.65
N LYS A 83 3.87 -7.74 -3.63
CA LYS A 83 2.41 -7.83 -3.74
C LYS A 83 1.76 -8.50 -2.51
N LEU A 84 2.40 -9.52 -1.93
CA LEU A 84 1.92 -10.16 -0.71
C LEU A 84 2.02 -9.21 0.49
N LEU A 85 3.15 -8.51 0.65
CA LEU A 85 3.33 -7.52 1.71
C LEU A 85 2.30 -6.39 1.61
N ASN A 86 2.00 -5.90 0.40
CA ASN A 86 0.94 -4.91 0.17
C ASN A 86 -0.43 -5.41 0.65
N LYS A 87 -0.78 -6.67 0.38
CA LYS A 87 -2.03 -7.27 0.88
C LYS A 87 -2.05 -7.32 2.41
N GLU A 88 -0.93 -7.67 3.04
CA GLU A 88 -0.83 -7.71 4.50
C GLU A 88 -0.95 -6.32 5.13
N ILE A 89 -0.33 -5.30 4.53
CA ILE A 89 -0.45 -3.89 4.95
C ILE A 89 -1.92 -3.44 4.91
N LEU A 90 -2.62 -3.70 3.81
CA LEU A 90 -4.05 -3.36 3.67
C LEU A 90 -4.89 -4.11 4.70
N LYS A 91 -4.63 -5.40 4.92
CA LYS A 91 -5.33 -6.20 5.93
C LYS A 91 -5.14 -5.64 7.34
N LYS A 92 -3.90 -5.35 7.76
CA LYS A 92 -3.61 -4.78 9.09
C LYS A 92 -4.25 -3.41 9.26
N SER A 93 -4.16 -2.56 8.23
CA SER A 93 -4.79 -1.23 8.24
C SER A 93 -6.31 -1.33 8.41
N ARG A 94 -6.96 -2.24 7.66
CA ARG A 94 -8.41 -2.48 7.75
C ARG A 94 -8.82 -2.96 9.14
N VAL A 95 -8.10 -3.92 9.71
CA VAL A 95 -8.38 -4.42 11.06
C VAL A 95 -8.30 -3.31 12.11
N TYR A 96 -7.30 -2.43 12.02
CA TYR A 96 -7.22 -1.27 12.90
C TYR A 96 -8.44 -0.35 12.73
N ILE A 97 -8.78 -0.02 11.49
CA ILE A 97 -9.90 0.88 11.17
C ILE A 97 -11.23 0.32 11.71
N GLU A 98 -11.52 -0.96 11.46
CA GLU A 98 -12.74 -1.62 11.96
C GLU A 98 -12.84 -1.54 13.49
N LYS A 99 -11.73 -1.82 14.19
CA LYS A 99 -11.67 -1.69 15.66
C LYS A 99 -11.87 -0.24 16.12
N ARG A 100 -11.24 0.73 15.44
CA ARG A 100 -11.34 2.15 15.81
C ARG A 100 -12.76 2.70 15.59
N ILE A 101 -13.46 2.22 14.57
CA ILE A 101 -14.87 2.57 14.33
C ILE A 101 -15.77 2.01 15.43
N GLN A 102 -15.55 0.75 15.83
CA GLN A 102 -16.32 0.12 16.92
C GLN A 102 -16.11 0.83 18.26
N ALA A 103 -14.87 1.23 18.55
CA ALA A 103 -14.51 1.90 19.80
C ALA A 103 -15.02 3.35 19.91
N GLY A 104 -15.48 3.97 18.81
CA GLY A 104 -16.01 5.34 18.84
C GLY A 104 -17.28 5.43 19.67
N SER A 105 -17.42 6.45 20.53
CA SER A 105 -18.59 6.62 21.40
C SER A 105 -19.59 7.68 20.90
N TYR A 106 -19.18 8.55 19.97
CA TYR A 106 -19.98 9.71 19.57
C TYR A 106 -21.02 9.40 18.49
N LEU A 107 -20.88 8.31 17.74
CA LEU A 107 -21.85 7.87 16.73
C LEU A 107 -22.70 6.71 17.24
N SER A 108 -23.93 6.60 16.75
CA SER A 108 -24.81 5.45 17.08
C SER A 108 -24.28 4.15 16.48
N ASP A 109 -24.65 3.01 17.07
CA ASP A 109 -24.19 1.70 16.58
C ASP A 109 -24.68 1.41 15.15
N GLN A 110 -25.86 1.91 14.77
CA GLN A 110 -26.36 1.83 13.40
C GLN A 110 -25.43 2.58 12.41
N ARG A 111 -24.93 3.76 12.78
CA ARG A 111 -24.00 4.52 11.93
C ARG A 111 -22.63 3.85 11.85
N LYS A 112 -22.12 3.30 12.96
CA LYS A 112 -20.88 2.51 12.96
C LYS A 112 -21.00 1.28 12.05
N ALA A 113 -22.13 0.57 12.10
CA ALA A 113 -22.39 -0.60 11.26
C ALA A 113 -22.42 -0.22 9.77
N ALA A 114 -22.98 0.94 9.42
CA ALA A 114 -22.97 1.44 8.04
C ALA A 114 -21.54 1.67 7.51
N TYR A 115 -20.67 2.29 8.30
CA TYR A 115 -19.26 2.48 7.91
C TYR A 115 -18.50 1.15 7.80
N GLN A 116 -18.73 0.20 8.72
CA GLN A 116 -18.13 -1.14 8.61
C GLN A 116 -18.56 -1.85 7.32
N LYS A 117 -19.83 -1.74 6.95
CA LYS A 117 -20.35 -2.30 5.69
C LYS A 117 -19.67 -1.65 4.48
N GLN A 118 -19.56 -0.32 4.45
CA GLN A 118 -18.88 0.40 3.35
C GLN A 118 -17.41 -0.02 3.18
N ILE A 119 -16.69 -0.20 4.29
CA ILE A 119 -15.29 -0.64 4.31
C ILE A 119 -15.15 -2.09 3.84
N ALA A 120 -16.13 -2.94 4.14
CA ALA A 120 -16.16 -4.32 3.67
C ALA A 120 -16.48 -4.42 2.17
N GLU A 121 -17.43 -3.63 1.69
CA GLU A 121 -17.88 -3.61 0.29
C GLU A 121 -16.90 -2.90 -0.65
N GLN A 122 -16.15 -1.91 -0.14
CA GLN A 122 -15.23 -1.10 -0.95
C GLN A 122 -13.80 -1.10 -0.36
N PRO A 123 -13.05 -2.23 -0.45
CA PRO A 123 -11.71 -2.37 0.12
C PRO A 123 -10.70 -1.34 -0.39
N VAL A 124 -10.87 -0.85 -1.62
CA VAL A 124 -10.01 0.17 -2.24
C VAL A 124 -10.21 1.55 -1.61
N LEU A 125 -11.40 1.82 -1.07
CA LEU A 125 -11.80 3.11 -0.50
C LEU A 125 -11.80 3.13 1.02
N VAL A 126 -11.26 2.09 1.67
CA VAL A 126 -11.20 1.95 3.14
C VAL A 126 -10.68 3.21 3.84
N MET A 127 -9.60 3.81 3.32
CA MET A 127 -9.02 5.01 3.92
C MET A 127 -9.92 6.24 3.78
N LYS A 128 -10.62 6.37 2.65
CA LYS A 128 -11.57 7.44 2.41
C LYS A 128 -12.74 7.33 3.41
N HIS A 129 -13.35 6.15 3.50
CA HIS A 129 -14.45 5.87 4.43
C HIS A 129 -14.05 6.09 5.89
N PHE A 130 -12.81 5.75 6.25
CA PHE A 130 -12.29 6.00 7.59
C PHE A 130 -12.13 7.50 7.89
N ILE A 131 -11.62 8.29 6.94
CA ILE A 131 -11.51 9.75 7.10
C ILE A 131 -12.90 10.39 7.25
N GLU A 132 -13.87 9.93 6.46
CA GLU A 132 -15.27 10.38 6.55
C GLU A 132 -15.88 10.06 7.92
N PHE A 133 -15.68 8.84 8.42
CA PHE A 133 -16.05 8.44 9.77
C PHE A 133 -15.45 9.36 10.84
N LEU A 134 -14.12 9.60 10.80
CA LEU A 134 -13.45 10.46 11.77
C LEU A 134 -13.99 11.90 11.73
N ALA A 135 -14.26 12.41 10.53
CA ALA A 135 -14.81 13.75 10.36
C ALA A 135 -16.24 13.87 10.92
N GLU A 136 -17.07 12.83 10.75
CA GLU A 136 -18.42 12.78 11.34
C GLU A 136 -18.37 12.65 12.87
N GLU A 137 -17.48 11.81 13.39
CA GLU A 137 -17.26 11.61 14.82
C GLU A 137 -16.85 12.94 15.49
N GLU A 138 -15.88 13.65 14.91
CA GLU A 138 -15.41 14.94 15.44
C GLU A 138 -16.48 16.03 15.38
N ARG A 139 -17.26 16.09 14.29
CA ARG A 139 -18.40 17.04 14.19
C ARG A 139 -19.46 16.75 15.25
N THR A 140 -19.74 15.49 15.52
CA THR A 140 -20.73 15.08 16.52
C THR A 140 -20.24 15.38 17.94
N LYS A 141 -18.97 15.09 18.21
CA LYS A 141 -18.29 15.45 19.47
C LYS A 141 -18.37 16.94 19.77
N LYS A 142 -18.06 17.81 18.79
CA LYS A 142 -18.16 19.27 18.94
C LYS A 142 -19.59 19.78 19.17
N ARG A 143 -20.61 19.07 18.67
CA ARG A 143 -22.01 19.42 18.91
C ARG A 143 -22.48 19.00 20.32
N MET A 144 -21.90 17.93 20.88
CA MET A 144 -22.23 17.43 22.22
C MET A 144 -21.47 18.17 23.32
N ASN A 145 -20.25 18.65 23.04
CA ASN A 145 -19.42 19.46 23.95
C ASN A 145 -19.03 20.79 23.26
N PRO A 146 -19.89 21.83 23.31
CA PRO A 146 -19.64 23.13 22.68
C PRO A 146 -18.53 23.94 23.36
#